data_AF-A0A8T0FJC0-F1
#
_entry.id   AF-A0A8T0FJC0-F1
#
_cell.length_a   1.000
_cell.length_b   1.000
_cell.length_c   1.000
_cell.angle_alpha   90.00
_cell.angle_beta   90.00
_cell.angle_gamma   90.00
#
_symmetry.space_group_name_H-M   'P 1'
#
loop_
_entity.id
_entity.type
_entity.pdbx_description
1 polymer ?
#
loop_
_entity_poly.entity_id
_entity_poly.type
_entity_poly.pdbx_seq_one_letter_code
_entity_poly.pdbx_strand_id
1 'polypeptide(L)'
;MARQMMSLKETILRKMVISMWHEEDVFVLMEKFPYHFSDDHYLESWEEIVVAEVKRKISKLVLPEELKKEAMFLVASIGAKIRKWKTLPEYYLLILSNCKSTLKVNV
;
A
#
# COMPACT_ATOMS: atom_id res chain seq x y z
N MET A 1 3.51 -7.38 24.38
CA MET A 1 2.48 -6.86 23.44
C MET A 1 1.29 -7.80 23.49
N ALA A 2 0.10 -7.32 23.87
CA ALA A 2 -1.11 -8.15 23.86
C ALA A 2 -1.47 -8.53 22.43
N ARG A 3 -1.64 -9.83 22.14
CA ARG A 3 -2.15 -10.30 20.85
C ARG A 3 -3.62 -9.90 20.78
N GLN A 4 -3.93 -8.85 20.03
CA GLN A 4 -5.31 -8.46 19.75
C GLN A 4 -5.97 -9.60 18.98
N MET A 5 -6.91 -10.30 19.60
CA MET A 5 -7.60 -11.45 18.99
C MET A 5 -8.61 -10.90 17.98
N MET A 6 -8.25 -10.90 16.70
CA MET A 6 -9.17 -10.52 15.63
C MET A 6 -10.28 -11.56 15.51
N SER A 7 -11.49 -11.09 15.21
CA SER A 7 -12.60 -12.00 14.91
C SER A 7 -12.32 -12.80 13.63
N LEU A 8 -12.99 -13.94 13.48
CA LEU A 8 -12.91 -14.74 12.25
C LEU A 8 -13.36 -13.92 11.03
N LYS A 9 -14.45 -13.16 11.17
CA LYS A 9 -14.96 -12.24 10.16
C LYS A 9 -13.88 -11.27 9.70
N GLU A 10 -13.24 -10.58 10.64
CA GLU A 10 -12.19 -9.60 10.34
C GLU A 10 -10.98 -10.25 9.66
N THR A 11 -10.58 -11.43 10.12
CA THR A 11 -9.46 -12.18 9.54
C THR A 11 -9.73 -12.58 8.09
N ILE A 12 -10.93 -13.09 7.81
CA ILE A 12 -11.35 -13.47 6.46
C ILE A 12 -11.39 -12.23 5.57
N LEU A 13 -12.00 -11.14 6.05
CA LEU A 13 -12.13 -9.91 5.27
C LEU A 13 -10.76 -9.31 4.93
N ARG A 14 -9.83 -9.29 5.90
CA ARG A 14 -8.45 -8.85 5.66
C ARG A 14 -7.75 -9.73 4.63
N LYS A 15 -7.88 -11.06 4.72
CA LYS A 15 -7.29 -11.99 3.74
C LYS A 15 -7.83 -11.76 2.33
N MET A 16 -9.15 -11.56 2.20
CA MET A 16 -9.79 -11.25 0.92
C MET A 16 -9.29 -9.92 0.35
N VAL A 17 -9.20 -8.86 1.15
CA VAL A 17 -8.68 -7.58 0.66
C VAL A 17 -7.22 -7.73 0.26
N ILE A 18 -6.40 -8.45 1.02
CA ILE A 18 -5.01 -8.73 0.67
C ILE A 18 -4.92 -9.48 -0.66
N SER A 19 -5.78 -10.47 -0.93
CA SER A 19 -5.74 -11.17 -2.22
C SER A 19 -6.01 -10.24 -3.39
N MET A 20 -6.91 -9.25 -3.22
CA MET A 20 -7.18 -8.22 -4.25
C MET A 20 -5.93 -7.36 -4.55
N TRP A 21 -5.11 -7.07 -3.54
CA TRP A 21 -3.85 -6.35 -3.71
C TRP A 21 -2.78 -7.16 -4.45
N HIS A 22 -2.91 -8.49 -4.47
CA HIS A 22 -1.99 -9.41 -5.15
C HIS A 22 -2.45 -9.83 -6.54
N GLU A 23 -3.59 -9.34 -7.02
CA GLU A 23 -3.99 -9.57 -8.40
C GLU A 23 -2.99 -8.94 -9.36
N GLU A 24 -2.73 -9.62 -10.48
CA GLU A 24 -1.65 -9.29 -11.41
C GLU A 24 -1.77 -7.85 -11.93
N ASP A 25 -2.97 -7.41 -12.31
CA ASP A 25 -3.19 -6.06 -12.82
C ASP A 25 -2.94 -4.97 -11.76
N VAL A 26 -3.33 -5.22 -10.50
CA VAL A 26 -3.02 -4.34 -9.37
C VAL A 26 -1.51 -4.31 -9.14
N PHE A 27 -0.86 -5.47 -9.18
CA PHE A 27 0.58 -5.57 -9.01
C PHE A 27 1.34 -4.80 -10.10
N VAL A 28 0.94 -4.94 -11.36
CA VAL A 28 1.51 -4.20 -12.49
C VAL A 28 1.29 -2.69 -12.34
N LEU A 29 0.11 -2.25 -11.89
CA LEU A 29 -0.15 -0.83 -11.60
C LEU A 29 0.75 -0.32 -10.49
N MET A 30 0.92 -1.11 -9.42
CA MET A 30 1.85 -0.77 -8.35
C MET A 30 3.26 -0.64 -8.89
N GLU A 31 3.77 -1.59 -9.67
CA GLU A 31 5.13 -1.55 -10.24
C GLU A 31 5.38 -0.34 -11.13
N LYS A 32 4.43 -0.01 -12.01
CA LYS A 32 4.52 1.15 -12.90
C LYS A 32 4.43 2.49 -12.17
N PHE A 33 3.96 2.50 -10.93
CA PHE A 33 3.77 3.72 -10.18
C PHE A 33 5.14 4.36 -9.85
N PRO A 34 5.42 5.58 -10.37
CA PRO A 34 6.75 6.17 -10.30
C PRO A 34 7.08 6.58 -8.87
N TYR A 35 8.17 6.04 -8.34
CA TYR A 35 8.69 6.38 -7.02
C TYR A 35 9.19 7.82 -6.97
N HIS A 36 8.34 8.76 -6.57
CA HIS A 36 8.79 10.11 -6.22
C HIS A 36 8.29 10.44 -4.82
N PHE A 37 9.25 10.64 -3.92
CA PHE A 37 9.07 10.67 -2.46
C PHE A 37 8.41 11.93 -1.92
N SER A 38 8.26 12.95 -2.74
CA SER A 38 8.11 14.33 -2.26
C SER A 38 7.01 15.12 -2.94
N ASP A 39 6.19 14.49 -3.79
CA ASP A 39 5.15 15.21 -4.51
C ASP A 39 3.78 14.86 -3.93
N ASP A 40 2.99 15.85 -3.53
CA ASP A 40 1.60 15.62 -3.11
C ASP A 40 0.80 14.97 -4.26
N HIS A 41 1.20 15.24 -5.50
CA HIS A 41 0.70 14.56 -6.70
C HIS A 41 0.96 13.04 -6.71
N TYR A 42 2.02 12.56 -6.04
CA TYR A 42 2.27 11.12 -5.88
C TYR A 42 1.26 10.47 -4.92
N LEU A 43 0.87 11.18 -3.85
CA LEU A 43 -0.12 10.70 -2.89
C LEU A 43 -1.49 10.57 -3.56
N GLU A 44 -1.91 11.63 -4.26
CA GLU A 44 -3.17 11.69 -5.01
C GLU A 44 -3.19 10.60 -6.09
N SER A 45 -2.14 10.50 -6.90
CA SER A 45 -2.07 9.51 -7.97
C SER A 45 -2.13 8.06 -7.45
N TRP A 46 -1.59 7.77 -6.26
CA TRP A 46 -1.66 6.43 -5.66
C TRP A 46 -3.09 6.08 -5.26
N GLU A 47 -3.79 7.05 -4.67
CA GLU A 47 -5.17 6.88 -4.25
C GLU A 47 -6.13 6.79 -5.44
N GLU A 48 -5.92 7.62 -6.47
CA GLU A 48 -6.76 7.69 -7.66
C GLU A 48 -6.58 6.52 -8.63
N ILE A 49 -5.39 5.92 -8.70
CA ILE A 49 -5.10 4.85 -9.64
C ILE A 49 -5.09 3.50 -8.94
N VAL A 50 -4.18 3.30 -7.99
CA VAL A 50 -3.92 1.98 -7.41
C VAL A 50 -5.02 1.60 -6.41
N VAL A 51 -5.31 2.48 -5.44
CA VAL A 51 -6.36 2.22 -4.44
C VAL A 51 -7.74 2.15 -5.09
N ALA A 52 -8.02 3.05 -6.05
CA ALA A 52 -9.28 3.06 -6.78
C ALA A 52 -9.51 1.75 -7.53
N GLU A 53 -8.47 1.18 -8.16
CA GLU A 53 -8.60 -0.10 -8.87
C GLU A 53 -8.95 -1.26 -7.93
N VAL A 54 -8.31 -1.34 -6.76
CA VAL A 54 -8.64 -2.35 -5.75
C VAL A 54 -10.07 -2.15 -5.22
N LYS A 55 -10.49 -0.91 -4.98
CA LYS A 55 -11.88 -0.58 -4.57
C LYS A 55 -12.89 -0.99 -5.65
N ARG A 56 -12.57 -0.76 -6.93
CA ARG A 56 -13.39 -1.15 -8.08
C ARG A 56 -13.53 -2.68 -8.19
N LYS A 57 -12.49 -3.44 -7.89
CA LYS A 57 -12.57 -4.91 -7.83
C LYS A 57 -13.47 -5.38 -6.69
N ILE A 58 -13.33 -4.80 -5.51
CA ILE A 58 -14.18 -5.11 -4.36
C ILE A 58 -15.65 -4.78 -4.62
N SER A 59 -15.95 -3.66 -5.28
CA SER A 59 -17.34 -3.27 -5.57
C SER A 59 -18.05 -4.29 -6.48
N LYS A 60 -17.30 -4.99 -7.33
CA LYS A 60 -17.80 -6.05 -8.23
C LYS A 60 -18.04 -7.39 -7.54
N LEU A 61 -17.54 -7.59 -6.32
CA LEU A 61 -17.77 -8.84 -5.59
C LEU A 61 -19.26 -8.97 -5.21
N VAL A 62 -19.77 -10.20 -5.22
CA VAL A 62 -21.12 -10.53 -4.74
C VAL A 62 -21.07 -10.67 -3.22
N LEU A 63 -21.03 -9.52 -2.54
CA LEU A 63 -21.00 -9.41 -1.08
C LEU A 63 -22.13 -8.50 -0.59
N PRO A 64 -22.65 -8.73 0.64
CA PRO A 64 -23.46 -7.76 1.36
C PRO A 64 -22.81 -6.38 1.41
N GLU A 65 -23.63 -5.34 1.37
CA GLU A 65 -23.17 -3.95 1.28
C GLU A 65 -22.35 -3.52 2.50
N GLU A 66 -22.72 -4.01 3.69
CA GLU A 66 -21.97 -3.77 4.92
C GLU A 66 -20.54 -4.32 4.84
N LEU A 67 -20.39 -5.52 4.27
CA LEU A 67 -19.07 -6.15 4.09
C LEU A 67 -18.24 -5.42 3.04
N LYS A 68 -18.88 -4.90 1.98
CA LYS A 68 -18.18 -4.05 0.99
C LYS A 68 -17.64 -2.79 1.64
N LYS A 69 -18.43 -2.11 2.47
CA LYS A 69 -18.00 -0.91 3.21
C LYS A 69 -16.82 -1.21 4.13
N GLU A 70 -16.90 -2.29 4.90
CA GLU A 70 -15.79 -2.73 5.76
C GLU A 70 -14.53 -3.06 4.94
N ALA A 71 -14.68 -3.75 3.80
CA ALA A 71 -13.58 -4.06 2.90
C ALA A 71 -12.95 -2.77 2.32
N MET A 72 -13.76 -1.81 1.86
CA MET A 72 -13.28 -0.53 1.32
C MET A 72 -12.44 0.25 2.34
N PHE A 73 -12.83 0.22 3.62
CA PHE A 73 -12.02 0.82 4.69
C PHE A 73 -10.68 0.09 4.85
N LEU A 74 -10.69 -1.25 4.80
CA LEU A 74 -9.46 -2.04 4.87
C LEU A 74 -8.53 -1.77 3.69
N VAL A 75 -9.05 -1.57 2.47
CA VAL A 75 -8.25 -1.24 1.28
C VAL A 75 -7.41 0.00 1.54
N ALA A 76 -8.00 1.09 2.03
CA ALA A 76 -7.26 2.32 2.31
C ALA A 76 -6.13 2.08 3.32
N SER A 77 -6.43 1.35 4.41
CA SER A 77 -5.45 1.07 5.46
C SER A 77 -4.30 0.16 4.99
N ILE A 78 -4.58 -0.83 4.14
CA ILE A 78 -3.59 -1.76 3.59
C ILE A 78 -2.77 -1.07 2.50
N GLY A 79 -3.42 -0.33 1.61
CA GLY A 79 -2.76 0.44 0.56
C GLY A 79 -1.77 1.46 1.10
N ALA A 80 -2.12 2.18 2.16
CA ALA A 80 -1.20 3.11 2.83
C ALA A 80 0.04 2.39 3.40
N LYS A 81 -0.14 1.18 3.97
CA LYS A 81 0.97 0.35 4.44
C LYS A 81 1.84 -0.14 3.28
N ILE A 82 1.24 -0.67 2.22
CA ILE A 82 1.96 -1.14 1.03
C ILE A 82 2.78 0.01 0.44
N ARG A 83 2.18 1.19 0.26
CA ARG A 83 2.89 2.38 -0.22
C ARG A 83 4.08 2.72 0.67
N LYS A 84 3.89 2.75 2.00
CA LYS A 84 4.97 3.01 2.95
C LYS A 84 6.08 1.95 2.85
N TRP A 85 5.74 0.68 2.74
CA TRP A 85 6.72 -0.39 2.55
C TRP A 85 7.47 -0.24 1.24
N LYS A 86 6.75 0.12 0.19
CA LYS A 86 7.31 0.36 -1.13
C LYS A 86 8.35 1.49 -1.06
N THR A 87 8.06 2.58 -0.35
CA THR A 87 8.96 3.73 -0.18
C THR A 87 10.03 3.58 0.93
N LEU A 88 10.04 2.53 1.73
CA LEU A 88 11.08 2.39 2.77
C LEU A 88 12.50 2.13 2.21
N PRO A 89 12.71 1.17 1.27
CA PRO A 89 14.04 0.86 0.75
C PRO A 89 14.78 2.07 0.16
N GLU A 90 14.10 2.93 -0.58
CA GLU A 90 14.73 4.09 -1.21
C GLU A 90 15.05 5.21 -0.21
N TYR A 91 14.23 5.37 0.84
CA TYR A 91 14.58 6.26 1.96
C TYR A 91 15.88 5.81 2.63
N TYR A 92 16.05 4.50 2.84
CA TYR A 92 17.30 3.95 3.35
C TYR A 92 18.46 4.13 2.36
N LEU A 93 18.25 3.92 1.06
CA LEU A 93 19.29 4.13 0.05
C LEU A 93 19.75 5.60 -0.01
N LEU A 94 18.82 6.55 0.08
CA LEU A 94 19.11 8.00 0.12
C LEU A 94 19.94 8.38 1.36
N ILE A 95 19.57 7.85 2.53
CA ILE A 95 20.36 8.05 3.76
C ILE A 95 21.75 7.47 3.59
N LEU A 96 21.86 6.23 3.09
CA LEU A 96 23.14 5.55 2.90
C LEU A 96 24.04 6.26 1.87
N SER A 97 23.48 6.80 0.78
CA SER A 97 24.25 7.58 -0.19
C SER A 97 24.76 8.89 0.42
N ASN A 98 23.94 9.57 1.23
CA ASN A 98 24.32 10.81 1.90
C ASN A 98 25.38 10.58 3.00
N CYS A 99 25.37 9.44 3.69
CA CYS A 99 26.43 9.07 4.64
C CYS A 99 27.76 8.73 3.94
N LYS A 100 27.72 8.16 2.72
CA LYS A 100 28.94 7.87 1.95
C LYS A 100 29.61 9.13 1.41
N SER A 101 28.86 10.17 1.07
CA SER A 101 29.42 11.45 0.62
C SER A 101 30.03 12.27 1.76
N THR A 102 29.56 12.10 3.01
CA THR A 102 30.18 12.76 4.18
C THR A 102 31.51 12.13 4.61
N LEU A 103 31.76 10.85 4.30
CA LEU A 103 33.03 10.17 4.59
C LEU A 103 34.12 10.38 3.53
N LYS A 104 33.78 10.95 2.36
CA LYS A 104 34.75 11.24 1.29
C LYS A 104 35.30 12.68 1.30
N VAL A 105 34.86 13.51 2.24
CA VAL A 105 35.39 14.86 2.46
C VAL A 105 36.24 14.82 3.72
N ASN A 106 37.41 14.19 3.64
CA ASN A 106 38.54 14.25 4.59
C ASN A 106 39.71 13.41 4.04
N VAL A 107 40.29 13.84 2.91
CA VAL A 107 41.67 13.49 2.49
C VAL A 107 42.30 14.76 1.98
#